data_AF-A0A8U0Q7K9-F1
#
_entry.id   AF-A0A8U0Q7K9-F1
#
_cell.length_a   1.000
_cell.length_b   1.000
_cell.length_c   1.000
_cell.angle_alpha   90.00
_cell.angle_beta   90.00
_cell.angle_gamma   90.00
#
_symmetry.space_group_name_H-M   'P 1'
#
loop_
_entity.id
_entity.type
_entity.pdbx_description
1 polymer ?
#
loop_
_entity_poly.entity_id
_entity_poly.type
_entity_poly.pdbx_seq_one_letter_code
_entity_poly.pdbx_strand_id
1 'polypeptide(L)'
;MDLLELPTRMNDHAASPPSEPKAKNCDLSPAMRAKIERNRQRAVMLRQARLANRPSAGEGGGTSDKVAKTVDSGGGFFIDEEEKQRTKKVVHQPAPVIKADYLVCDDCEKSFMDSYLSNGFDLAVCDNCRDYEVKHKLISRTEAKQLYLLKDCDLDQREPVLRFVLRKNPHNPHWGDIKLYLRLQVEKRSLEVWGSEEALEEAKEAREENREVQKQKRFNKKVKELRCAVRRSMWTKGTSAHQHEYGPEEQVDEEEDLYRKVCNTCGHELTYEKM
;
A
#
# COMPACT_ATOMS: atom_id res chain seq x y z
N MET A 1 59.84 -3.08 -23.23
CA MET A 1 58.52 -2.61 -23.71
C MET A 1 57.58 -3.76 -23.42
N ASP A 2 56.79 -3.78 -22.35
CA ASP A 2 56.21 -2.67 -21.59
C ASP A 2 56.08 -3.02 -20.10
N LEU A 3 56.49 -2.06 -19.28
CA LEU A 3 56.16 -1.90 -17.86
C LEU A 3 54.83 -1.15 -17.75
N LEU A 4 54.15 -1.30 -16.60
CA LEU A 4 53.16 -0.41 -15.92
C LEU A 4 52.02 -1.27 -15.33
N GLU A 5 52.17 -1.87 -14.15
CA GLU A 5 51.96 -1.30 -12.80
C GLU A 5 50.52 -0.84 -12.49
N LEU A 6 49.88 -1.58 -11.56
CA LEU A 6 48.61 -1.27 -10.92
C LEU A 6 48.86 -0.39 -9.67
N PRO A 7 48.04 0.63 -9.38
CA PRO A 7 48.32 1.54 -8.27
C PRO A 7 47.89 0.96 -6.91
N THR A 8 48.82 1.08 -5.97
CA THR A 8 48.71 0.80 -4.54
C THR A 8 47.76 1.80 -3.86
N ARG A 9 46.92 1.30 -2.95
CA ARG A 9 46.11 2.13 -2.04
C ARG A 9 46.94 2.51 -0.83
N MET A 10 47.31 3.78 -0.74
CA MET A 10 47.92 4.36 0.46
C MET A 10 46.83 4.77 1.45
N ASN A 11 47.02 4.37 2.70
CA ASN A 11 46.09 4.56 3.81
C ASN A 11 46.79 5.46 4.82
N ASP A 12 46.54 6.77 4.77
CA ASP A 12 47.09 7.73 5.72
C ASP A 12 46.04 8.13 6.75
N HIS A 13 46.26 7.69 8.00
CA HIS A 13 45.60 8.22 9.18
C HIS A 13 46.33 9.48 9.65
N ALA A 14 45.69 10.64 9.48
CA ALA A 14 46.06 11.87 10.20
C ALA A 14 44.93 12.25 11.15
N ALA A 15 45.27 12.28 12.44
CA ALA A 15 44.40 12.62 13.55
C ALA A 15 43.87 14.05 13.47
N SER A 16 42.58 14.25 13.78
CA SER A 16 41.95 15.56 13.95
C SER A 16 41.64 15.82 15.44
N PRO A 17 41.83 17.05 15.95
CA PRO A 17 41.55 17.40 17.34
C PRO A 17 40.03 17.62 17.59
N PRO A 18 39.55 17.58 18.85
CA PRO A 18 38.14 17.74 19.17
C PRO A 18 37.76 19.22 19.14
N SER A 19 36.72 19.58 18.37
CA SER A 19 36.13 20.91 18.39
C SER A 19 34.67 20.85 18.87
N GLU A 20 34.40 21.58 19.95
CA GLU A 20 33.12 21.81 20.63
C GLU A 20 31.97 22.31 19.71
N PRO A 21 30.70 22.18 20.13
CA PRO A 21 29.54 22.37 19.26
C PRO A 21 29.23 23.86 19.04
N LYS A 22 29.57 24.39 17.86
CA LYS A 22 29.04 25.68 17.41
C LYS A 22 27.63 25.51 16.84
N ALA A 23 26.68 26.21 17.45
CA ALA A 23 25.30 26.34 16.99
C ALA A 23 25.26 26.76 15.50
N LYS A 24 24.75 25.88 14.65
CA LYS A 24 24.54 26.16 13.22
C LYS A 24 23.27 26.99 13.09
N ASN A 25 23.42 28.30 12.86
CA ASN A 25 22.34 29.09 12.27
C ASN A 25 22.05 28.50 10.88
N CYS A 26 20.88 27.89 10.73
CA CYS A 26 20.39 27.37 9.47
C CYS A 26 19.94 28.54 8.57
N ASP A 27 20.90 29.19 7.93
CA ASP A 27 20.62 30.18 6.91
C ASP A 27 19.98 29.49 5.69
N LEU A 28 18.67 29.70 5.50
CA LEU A 28 17.94 29.18 4.34
C LEU A 28 18.59 29.68 3.05
N SER A 29 18.77 28.79 2.08
CA SER A 29 19.37 29.14 0.79
C SER A 29 18.55 30.24 0.09
N PRO A 30 19.16 31.07 -0.77
CA PRO A 30 18.46 32.12 -1.50
C PRO A 30 17.25 31.61 -2.29
N ALA A 31 17.37 30.41 -2.88
CA ALA A 31 16.29 29.75 -3.60
C ALA A 31 15.12 29.37 -2.67
N MET A 32 15.41 28.95 -1.44
CA MET A 32 14.39 28.61 -0.45
C MET A 32 13.68 29.87 0.06
N ARG A 33 14.41 30.96 0.31
CA ARG A 33 13.83 32.28 0.67
C ARG A 33 12.90 32.80 -0.45
N ALA A 34 13.31 32.70 -1.71
CA ALA A 34 12.48 33.10 -2.85
C ALA A 34 11.21 32.24 -3.03
N LYS A 35 11.26 30.95 -2.66
CA LYS A 35 10.08 30.07 -2.66
C LYS A 35 9.11 30.43 -1.53
N ILE A 36 9.63 30.73 -0.34
CA ILE A 36 8.83 31.18 0.81
C ILE A 36 8.14 32.49 0.48
N GLU A 37 8.84 33.45 -0.12
CA GLU A 37 8.27 34.75 -0.47
C GLU A 37 7.16 34.64 -1.55
N ARG A 38 7.35 33.80 -2.58
CA ARG A 38 6.29 33.52 -3.57
C ARG A 38 5.06 32.88 -2.94
N ASN A 39 5.24 31.93 -2.03
CA ASN A 39 4.12 31.31 -1.30
C ASN A 39 3.40 32.33 -0.41
N ARG A 40 4.14 33.21 0.27
CA ARG A 40 3.60 34.31 1.08
C ARG A 40 2.74 35.24 0.22
N GLN A 41 3.26 35.69 -0.92
CA GLN A 41 2.54 36.58 -1.84
C GLN A 41 1.25 35.95 -2.36
N ARG A 42 1.29 34.66 -2.75
CA ARG A 42 0.10 33.92 -3.20
C ARG A 42 -0.97 33.82 -2.10
N ALA A 43 -0.56 33.58 -0.86
CA ALA A 43 -1.48 33.52 0.28
C ALA A 43 -2.13 34.88 0.59
N VAL A 44 -1.37 35.97 0.51
CA VAL A 44 -1.90 37.34 0.69
C VAL A 44 -2.92 37.68 -0.40
N MET A 45 -2.62 37.36 -1.66
CA MET A 45 -3.53 37.60 -2.78
C MET A 45 -4.86 36.84 -2.62
N LEU A 46 -4.80 35.56 -2.23
CA LEU A 46 -6.00 34.76 -1.95
C LEU A 46 -6.82 35.33 -0.78
N ARG A 47 -6.17 35.90 0.24
CA ARG A 47 -6.86 36.54 1.37
C ARG A 47 -7.55 37.84 0.94
N GLN A 48 -6.89 38.66 0.11
CA GLN A 48 -7.49 39.88 -0.44
C GLN A 48 -8.69 39.56 -1.34
N ALA A 49 -8.58 38.56 -2.21
CA ALA A 49 -9.69 38.11 -3.06
C ALA A 49 -10.90 37.63 -2.24
N ARG A 50 -10.66 36.91 -1.13
CA ARG A 50 -11.73 36.49 -0.20
C ARG A 50 -12.40 37.66 0.52
N LEU A 51 -11.66 38.73 0.82
CA LEU A 51 -12.23 39.94 1.44
C LEU A 51 -13.04 40.76 0.42
N ALA A 52 -12.58 40.85 -0.84
CA ALA A 52 -13.30 41.53 -1.91
C ALA A 52 -14.59 40.79 -2.31
N ASN A 53 -14.56 39.45 -2.34
CA ASN A 53 -15.73 38.62 -2.67
C ASN A 53 -16.63 38.34 -1.46
N ARG A 54 -16.41 38.99 -0.32
CA ARG A 54 -17.32 38.85 0.81
C ARG A 54 -18.57 39.70 0.52
N PRO A 55 -19.77 39.11 0.40
CA PRO A 55 -20.98 39.90 0.26
C PRO A 55 -21.10 40.81 1.49
N SER A 56 -21.24 42.11 1.26
CA SER A 56 -21.32 43.11 2.33
C SER A 56 -22.61 42.87 3.12
N ALA A 57 -22.49 42.24 4.29
CA ALA A 57 -23.51 42.28 5.31
C ALA A 57 -23.31 43.60 6.07
N GLY A 58 -24.07 44.63 5.67
CA GLY A 58 -24.06 45.95 6.29
C GLY A 58 -25.03 46.91 5.60
N GLU A 59 -25.99 47.41 6.38
CA GLU A 59 -27.10 48.30 6.07
C GLU A 59 -26.82 49.50 5.14
N GLY A 60 -27.82 49.82 4.30
CA GLY A 60 -28.30 51.19 4.07
C GLY A 60 -27.48 52.11 3.16
N GLY A 61 -27.98 52.35 1.94
CA GLY A 61 -27.56 53.51 1.14
C GLY A 61 -27.89 53.37 -0.35
N GLY A 62 -29.06 53.84 -0.75
CA GLY A 62 -29.55 53.75 -2.12
C GLY A 62 -28.79 54.61 -3.13
N THR A 63 -28.80 54.14 -4.38
CA THR A 63 -28.81 55.01 -5.55
C THR A 63 -29.99 54.60 -6.43
N SER A 64 -30.74 55.62 -6.83
CA SER A 64 -32.07 55.54 -7.39
C SER A 64 -32.01 55.32 -8.89
N ASP A 65 -32.45 54.15 -9.35
CA ASP A 65 -32.85 53.95 -10.74
C ASP A 65 -34.19 53.19 -10.78
N LYS A 66 -35.25 53.98 -10.96
CA LYS A 66 -36.59 53.69 -11.50
C LYS A 66 -37.07 52.22 -11.34
N VAL A 67 -37.61 51.91 -10.17
CA VAL A 67 -38.27 50.61 -9.89
C VAL A 67 -39.70 50.64 -10.44
N ALA A 68 -39.96 49.79 -11.44
CA ALA A 68 -41.30 49.42 -11.88
C ALA A 68 -42.06 48.74 -10.73
N LYS A 69 -43.37 49.03 -10.59
CA LYS A 69 -44.21 48.55 -9.48
C LYS A 69 -44.21 47.02 -9.41
N THR A 70 -43.46 46.49 -8.45
CA THR A 70 -43.33 45.06 -8.16
C THR A 70 -44.42 44.67 -7.16
N VAL A 71 -45.25 43.68 -7.49
CA VAL A 71 -46.29 43.17 -6.57
C VAL A 71 -45.71 41.99 -5.80
N ASP A 72 -45.67 42.11 -4.47
CA ASP A 72 -45.16 41.08 -3.55
C ASP A 72 -46.18 39.95 -3.38
N SER A 73 -45.74 38.72 -3.61
CA SER A 73 -46.56 37.50 -3.46
C SER A 73 -46.62 36.99 -2.02
N GLY A 74 -46.04 37.71 -1.05
CA GLY A 74 -46.07 37.37 0.38
C GLY A 74 -45.17 36.21 0.78
N GLY A 75 -44.26 35.79 -0.10
CA GLY A 75 -43.34 34.65 0.09
C GLY A 75 -41.88 34.94 -0.27
N GLY A 76 -41.50 36.22 -0.43
CA GLY A 76 -40.11 36.63 -0.69
C GLY A 76 -39.64 36.47 -2.15
N PHE A 77 -40.56 36.30 -3.10
CA PHE A 77 -40.25 36.28 -4.53
C PHE A 77 -41.03 37.39 -5.25
N PHE A 78 -40.32 38.29 -5.92
CA PHE A 78 -40.90 39.35 -6.74
C PHE A 78 -41.16 38.81 -8.15
N ILE A 79 -42.42 38.86 -8.60
CA ILE A 79 -42.83 38.41 -9.93
C ILE A 79 -43.15 39.65 -10.75
N ASP A 80 -42.46 39.85 -11.87
CA ASP A 80 -42.76 40.93 -12.82
C ASP A 80 -44.12 40.67 -13.51
N GLU A 81 -44.95 41.72 -13.66
CA GLU A 81 -46.33 41.60 -14.18
C GLU A 81 -46.42 41.02 -15.60
N GLU A 82 -45.32 41.01 -16.37
CA GLU A 82 -45.26 40.42 -17.71
C GLU A 82 -45.26 38.88 -17.72
N GLU A 83 -44.94 38.22 -16.61
CA GLU A 83 -44.95 36.74 -16.54
C GLU A 83 -46.34 36.15 -16.29
N LYS A 84 -47.32 36.94 -15.80
CA LYS A 84 -48.69 36.45 -15.55
C LYS A 84 -49.46 36.08 -16.83
N GLN A 85 -49.06 36.59 -17.99
CA GLN A 85 -49.78 36.35 -19.25
C GLN A 85 -49.24 35.18 -20.09
N ARG A 86 -48.24 34.44 -19.60
CA ARG A 86 -47.71 33.24 -20.27
C ARG A 86 -48.13 31.95 -19.58
N THR A 87 -49.43 31.76 -19.36
CA THR A 87 -49.99 30.42 -19.11
C THR A 87 -49.98 29.64 -20.42
N LYS A 88 -48.80 29.15 -20.81
CA LYS A 88 -48.67 28.12 -21.86
C LYS A 88 -49.56 26.95 -21.42
N LYS A 89 -50.58 26.62 -22.21
CA LYS A 89 -51.33 25.38 -22.05
C LYS A 89 -50.34 24.22 -22.09
N VAL A 90 -49.99 23.68 -20.92
CA VAL A 90 -49.15 22.49 -20.81
C VAL A 90 -50.01 21.33 -21.28
N VAL A 91 -49.87 20.97 -22.56
CA VAL A 91 -50.34 19.66 -23.03
C VAL A 91 -49.43 18.64 -22.37
N HIS A 92 -49.92 18.00 -21.30
CA HIS A 92 -49.27 16.83 -20.74
C HIS A 92 -49.28 15.75 -21.83
N GLN A 93 -48.15 15.56 -22.51
CA GLN A 93 -47.96 14.32 -23.24
C GLN A 93 -47.97 13.19 -22.21
N PRO A 94 -48.73 12.10 -22.43
CA PRO A 94 -48.68 10.95 -21.54
C PRO A 94 -47.22 10.50 -21.47
N ALA A 95 -46.72 10.28 -20.25
CA ALA A 95 -45.35 9.84 -20.04
C ALA A 95 -45.07 8.60 -20.92
N PRO A 96 -43.92 8.53 -21.61
CA PRO A 96 -43.53 7.32 -22.31
C PRO A 96 -43.63 6.14 -21.35
N VAL A 97 -44.49 5.18 -21.68
CA VAL A 97 -44.61 3.93 -20.92
C VAL A 97 -43.32 3.16 -21.16
N ILE A 98 -42.37 3.35 -20.26
CA ILE A 98 -41.18 2.50 -20.18
C ILE A 98 -41.75 1.10 -19.95
N LYS A 99 -41.65 0.23 -20.95
CA LYS A 99 -41.90 -1.20 -20.77
C LYS A 99 -40.84 -1.66 -19.79
N ALA A 100 -41.15 -1.63 -18.50
CA ALA A 100 -40.31 -2.26 -17.52
C ALA A 100 -40.39 -3.75 -17.81
N ASP A 101 -39.27 -4.35 -18.20
CA ASP A 101 -39.18 -5.76 -18.47
C ASP A 101 -39.47 -6.50 -17.17
N TYR A 102 -40.68 -7.05 -17.05
CA TYR A 102 -41.07 -7.84 -15.89
C TYR A 102 -40.24 -9.13 -15.89
N LEU A 103 -39.37 -9.28 -14.89
CA LEU A 103 -38.60 -10.48 -14.65
C LEU A 103 -39.46 -11.50 -13.90
N VAL A 104 -39.25 -12.78 -14.16
CA VAL A 104 -39.92 -13.88 -13.45
C VAL A 104 -38.97 -14.40 -12.39
N CYS A 105 -39.45 -14.56 -11.15
CA CYS A 105 -38.64 -15.07 -10.04
C CYS A 105 -38.34 -16.57 -10.20
N ASP A 106 -37.08 -16.97 -10.10
CA ASP A 106 -36.65 -18.38 -10.22
C ASP A 106 -37.19 -19.27 -9.08
N ASP A 107 -37.46 -18.71 -7.89
CA ASP A 107 -37.91 -19.49 -6.72
C ASP A 107 -39.44 -19.55 -6.57
N CYS A 108 -40.18 -18.51 -7.00
CA CYS A 108 -41.65 -18.45 -6.83
C CYS A 108 -42.45 -18.17 -8.10
N GLU A 109 -41.78 -18.04 -9.25
CA GLU A 109 -42.37 -17.82 -10.58
C GLU A 109 -43.27 -16.58 -10.71
N LYS A 110 -43.27 -15.70 -9.70
CA LYS A 110 -44.01 -14.44 -9.75
C LYS A 110 -43.22 -13.42 -10.57
N SER A 111 -43.95 -12.66 -11.38
CA SER A 111 -43.38 -11.50 -12.05
C SER A 111 -43.04 -10.41 -11.03
N PHE A 112 -41.84 -9.85 -11.14
CA PHE A 112 -41.38 -8.70 -10.38
C PHE A 112 -40.65 -7.75 -11.33
N MET A 113 -40.51 -6.49 -10.91
CA MET A 113 -39.81 -5.49 -11.73
C MET A 113 -38.35 -5.43 -11.30
N ASP A 114 -38.11 -4.91 -10.10
CA ASP A 114 -36.78 -4.77 -9.53
C ASP A 114 -36.68 -5.55 -8.22
N SER A 115 -35.52 -6.15 -7.98
CA SER A 115 -35.13 -6.69 -6.69
C SER A 115 -33.68 -6.32 -6.37
N TYR A 116 -33.28 -6.49 -5.10
CA TYR A 116 -31.89 -6.26 -4.72
C TYR A 116 -30.92 -7.17 -5.50
N LEU A 117 -31.31 -8.43 -5.73
CA LEU A 117 -30.47 -9.42 -6.39
C LEU A 117 -30.44 -9.23 -7.91
N SER A 118 -31.54 -8.81 -8.54
CA SER A 118 -31.56 -8.49 -9.97
C SER A 118 -30.68 -7.28 -10.26
N ASN A 119 -30.81 -6.21 -9.47
CA ASN A 119 -30.10 -4.96 -9.72
C ASN A 119 -28.61 -5.06 -9.38
N GLY A 120 -28.28 -5.81 -8.31
CA GLY A 120 -26.90 -5.96 -7.85
C GLY A 120 -26.12 -7.05 -8.57
N PHE A 121 -26.75 -8.19 -8.86
CA PHE A 121 -26.07 -9.42 -9.26
C PHE A 121 -26.62 -10.07 -10.53
N ASP A 122 -27.59 -9.46 -11.22
CA ASP A 122 -28.28 -10.04 -12.38
C ASP A 122 -28.93 -11.41 -12.08
N LEU A 123 -29.41 -11.62 -10.84
CA LEU A 123 -30.17 -12.81 -10.48
C LEU A 123 -31.67 -12.51 -10.41
N ALA A 124 -32.45 -13.31 -11.13
CA ALA A 124 -33.89 -13.17 -11.24
C ALA A 124 -34.62 -13.73 -9.99
N VAL A 125 -34.37 -13.16 -8.82
CA VAL A 125 -35.00 -13.58 -7.56
C VAL A 125 -35.67 -12.37 -6.90
N CYS A 126 -36.94 -12.49 -6.53
CA CYS A 126 -37.68 -11.42 -5.85
C CYS A 126 -37.22 -11.27 -4.39
N ASP A 127 -37.41 -10.09 -3.80
CA ASP A 127 -36.94 -9.81 -2.43
C ASP A 127 -37.60 -10.69 -1.35
N ASN A 128 -38.79 -11.24 -1.63
CA ASN A 128 -39.49 -12.17 -0.73
C ASN A 128 -38.82 -13.55 -0.67
N CYS A 129 -38.17 -13.98 -1.74
CA CYS A 129 -37.45 -15.26 -1.82
C CYS A 129 -35.97 -15.11 -1.46
N ARG A 130 -35.54 -13.92 -1.01
CA ARG A 130 -34.15 -13.63 -0.73
C ARG A 130 -33.69 -14.27 0.59
N ASP A 131 -33.00 -15.40 0.47
CA ASP A 131 -32.34 -16.07 1.59
C ASP A 131 -30.94 -15.50 1.89
N TYR A 132 -30.77 -14.78 3.00
CA TYR A 132 -29.49 -14.15 3.40
C TYR A 132 -28.42 -15.15 3.87
N GLU A 133 -28.80 -16.33 4.34
CA GLU A 133 -27.87 -17.25 5.01
C GLU A 133 -27.36 -18.38 4.12
N VAL A 134 -28.24 -18.97 3.30
CA VAL A 134 -27.94 -20.19 2.55
C VAL A 134 -27.57 -19.86 1.11
N LYS A 135 -28.56 -19.53 0.27
CA LYS A 135 -28.38 -19.35 -1.18
C LYS A 135 -27.73 -18.01 -1.53
N HIS A 136 -28.21 -16.91 -0.93
CA HIS A 136 -27.83 -15.55 -1.32
C HIS A 136 -26.85 -14.89 -0.34
N LYS A 137 -26.03 -15.70 0.32
CA LYS A 137 -24.97 -15.20 1.20
C LYS A 137 -23.96 -14.38 0.40
N LEU A 138 -23.67 -13.18 0.90
CA LEU A 138 -22.65 -12.31 0.34
C LEU A 138 -21.31 -12.59 1.02
N ILE A 139 -20.25 -12.71 0.23
CA ILE A 139 -18.88 -12.94 0.69
C ILE A 139 -17.97 -11.81 0.22
N SER A 140 -16.98 -11.46 1.04
CA SER A 140 -16.03 -10.40 0.67
C SER A 140 -15.05 -10.86 -0.42
N ARG A 141 -14.50 -9.92 -1.20
CA ARG A 141 -13.43 -10.24 -2.19
C ARG A 141 -12.29 -11.07 -1.59
N THR A 142 -11.86 -10.74 -0.37
CA THR A 142 -10.79 -11.44 0.33
C THR A 142 -11.18 -12.85 0.72
N GLU A 143 -12.42 -13.02 1.20
CA GLU A 143 -12.98 -14.33 1.58
C GLU A 143 -13.15 -15.23 0.34
N ALA A 144 -13.67 -14.69 -0.77
CA ALA A 144 -13.77 -15.41 -2.04
C ALA A 144 -12.41 -15.94 -2.51
N LYS A 145 -11.36 -15.10 -2.47
CA LYS A 145 -9.99 -15.50 -2.86
C LYS A 145 -9.38 -16.54 -1.92
N GLN A 146 -9.71 -16.50 -0.63
CA GLN A 146 -9.18 -17.43 0.36
C GLN A 146 -9.91 -18.78 0.29
N LEU A 147 -11.24 -18.77 0.23
CA LEU A 147 -12.08 -19.97 0.24
C LEU A 147 -12.09 -20.70 -1.11
N TYR A 148 -12.02 -20.00 -2.24
CA TYR A 148 -12.08 -20.62 -3.56
C TYR A 148 -10.75 -20.54 -4.33
N LEU A 149 -9.68 -20.10 -3.64
CA LEU A 149 -8.33 -19.96 -4.19
C LEU A 149 -8.26 -19.16 -5.51
N LEU A 150 -9.25 -18.29 -5.75
CA LEU A 150 -9.38 -17.49 -6.97
C LEU A 150 -8.37 -16.35 -7.00
N LYS A 151 -7.95 -15.97 -8.22
CA LYS A 151 -7.12 -14.79 -8.46
C LYS A 151 -7.98 -13.58 -8.79
N ASP A 152 -7.38 -12.40 -8.79
CA ASP A 152 -8.09 -11.16 -9.12
C ASP A 152 -8.56 -11.12 -10.58
N CYS A 153 -7.81 -11.74 -11.50
CA CYS A 153 -8.23 -11.87 -12.90
C CYS A 153 -9.49 -12.73 -13.05
N ASP A 154 -9.66 -13.75 -12.20
CA ASP A 154 -10.82 -14.64 -12.28
C ASP A 154 -12.12 -13.95 -11.84
N LEU A 155 -12.01 -12.90 -11.01
CA LEU A 155 -13.15 -12.11 -10.55
C LEU A 155 -13.45 -10.92 -11.48
N ASP A 156 -12.41 -10.19 -11.90
CA ASP A 156 -12.58 -8.91 -12.61
C ASP A 156 -12.54 -9.02 -14.15
N GLN A 157 -11.90 -10.04 -14.73
CA GLN A 157 -11.66 -10.13 -16.19
C GLN A 157 -12.42 -11.24 -16.90
N ARG A 158 -12.62 -12.40 -16.26
CA ARG A 158 -13.31 -13.53 -16.89
C ARG A 158 -14.77 -13.20 -17.17
N GLU A 159 -15.21 -13.48 -18.40
CA GLU A 159 -16.60 -13.37 -18.85
C GLU A 159 -17.45 -14.51 -18.27
N PRO A 160 -18.69 -14.25 -17.81
CA PRO A 160 -19.28 -12.94 -17.51
C PRO A 160 -18.62 -12.30 -16.28
N VAL A 161 -18.41 -10.98 -16.32
CA VAL A 161 -17.78 -10.25 -15.20
C VAL A 161 -18.71 -10.33 -13.98
N LEU A 162 -18.16 -10.77 -12.84
CA LEU A 162 -18.94 -10.90 -11.62
C LEU A 162 -19.28 -9.52 -11.06
N ARG A 163 -20.58 -9.25 -10.90
CA ARG A 163 -21.04 -8.04 -10.24
C ARG A 163 -20.77 -8.09 -8.74
N PHE A 164 -20.60 -6.92 -8.14
CA PHE A 164 -20.34 -6.75 -6.72
C PHE A 164 -21.06 -5.54 -6.16
N VAL A 165 -21.37 -5.60 -4.87
CA VAL A 165 -21.92 -4.47 -4.11
C VAL A 165 -20.83 -3.89 -3.23
N LEU A 166 -20.70 -2.56 -3.22
CA LEU A 166 -19.79 -1.85 -2.33
C LEU A 166 -20.46 -1.58 -0.98
N ARG A 167 -19.77 -1.92 0.11
CA ARG A 167 -20.18 -1.60 1.48
C ARG A 167 -19.04 -0.95 2.25
N LYS A 168 -19.37 -0.12 3.22
CA LYS A 168 -18.38 0.40 4.17
C LYS A 168 -17.83 -0.74 5.01
N ASN A 169 -16.56 -0.66 5.36
CA ASN A 169 -15.93 -1.68 6.19
C ASN A 169 -16.52 -1.63 7.61
N PRO A 170 -17.06 -2.74 8.13
CA PRO A 170 -17.71 -2.78 9.44
C PRO A 170 -16.74 -2.54 10.61
N HIS A 171 -15.45 -2.82 10.43
CA HIS A 171 -14.46 -2.63 11.48
C HIS A 171 -13.98 -1.18 11.57
N ASN A 172 -13.80 -0.52 10.43
CA ASN A 172 -13.44 0.89 10.39
C ASN A 172 -14.03 1.58 9.14
N PRO A 173 -15.00 2.49 9.31
CA PRO A 173 -15.62 3.22 8.19
C PRO A 173 -14.67 4.08 7.37
N HIS A 174 -13.50 4.46 7.92
CA HIS A 174 -12.48 5.22 7.18
C HIS A 174 -11.63 4.35 6.26
N TRP A 175 -11.65 3.03 6.43
CA TRP A 175 -11.01 2.13 5.47
C TRP A 175 -11.79 2.11 4.15
N GLY A 176 -11.10 1.70 3.08
CA GLY A 176 -11.73 1.57 1.76
C GLY A 176 -12.94 0.64 1.78
N ASP A 177 -13.86 0.91 0.86
CA ASP A 177 -15.09 0.14 0.72
C ASP A 177 -14.78 -1.30 0.33
N ILE A 178 -15.46 -2.24 0.98
CA ILE A 178 -15.35 -3.67 0.71
C ILE A 178 -16.29 -4.05 -0.42
N LYS A 179 -15.75 -4.82 -1.39
CA LYS A 179 -16.51 -5.46 -2.45
C LYS A 179 -17.11 -6.77 -1.95
N LEU A 180 -18.43 -6.89 -2.06
CA LEU A 180 -19.19 -8.09 -1.72
C LEU A 180 -19.69 -8.77 -3.00
N TYR A 181 -19.38 -10.05 -3.12
CA TYR A 181 -19.81 -10.92 -4.21
C TYR A 181 -20.83 -11.92 -3.69
N LEU A 182 -21.69 -12.42 -4.57
CA LEU A 182 -22.62 -13.48 -4.22
C LEU A 182 -21.90 -14.82 -4.18
N ARG A 183 -22.05 -15.57 -3.07
CA ARG A 183 -21.40 -16.88 -2.88
C ARG A 183 -21.66 -17.84 -4.04
N LEU A 184 -22.92 -17.95 -4.47
CA LEU A 184 -23.33 -18.83 -5.57
C LEU A 184 -22.60 -18.53 -6.89
N GLN A 185 -22.37 -17.25 -7.20
CA GLN A 185 -21.63 -16.86 -8.42
C GLN A 185 -20.15 -17.18 -8.32
N VAL A 186 -19.57 -17.00 -7.13
CA VAL A 186 -18.16 -17.33 -6.87
C VAL A 186 -17.94 -18.84 -6.90
N GLU A 187 -18.86 -19.64 -6.38
CA GLU A 187 -18.84 -21.10 -6.47
C GLU A 187 -18.84 -21.56 -7.93
N LYS A 188 -19.77 -21.06 -8.74
CA LYS A 188 -19.81 -21.33 -10.19
C LYS A 188 -18.48 -20.96 -10.88
N ARG A 189 -17.95 -19.76 -10.59
CA ARG A 189 -16.65 -19.32 -11.11
C ARG A 189 -15.49 -20.20 -10.64
N SER A 190 -15.55 -20.72 -9.41
CA SER A 190 -14.54 -21.62 -8.90
C SER A 190 -14.53 -22.96 -9.64
N LEU A 191 -15.72 -23.50 -9.94
CA LEU A 191 -15.87 -24.70 -10.76
C LEU A 191 -15.38 -24.49 -12.19
N GLU A 192 -15.59 -23.32 -12.80
CA GLU A 192 -15.03 -22.98 -14.12
C GLU A 192 -13.50 -22.90 -14.13
N VAL A 193 -12.89 -22.45 -13.02
CA VAL A 193 -11.42 -22.28 -12.93
C VAL A 193 -10.72 -23.59 -12.57
N TRP A 194 -11.28 -24.35 -11.64
CA TRP A 194 -10.67 -25.58 -11.12
C TRP A 194 -11.22 -26.85 -11.77
N GLY A 195 -12.33 -26.77 -12.50
CA GLY A 195 -12.99 -27.89 -13.17
C GLY A 195 -13.91 -28.68 -12.23
N SER A 196 -13.37 -29.14 -11.09
CA SER A 196 -14.12 -29.90 -10.08
C SER A 196 -13.93 -29.33 -8.68
N GLU A 197 -14.90 -29.61 -7.80
CA GLU A 197 -14.80 -29.27 -6.36
C GLU A 197 -13.69 -30.09 -5.69
N GLU A 198 -13.48 -31.34 -6.10
CA GLU A 198 -12.40 -32.20 -5.63
C GLU A 198 -11.01 -31.58 -5.88
N ALA A 199 -10.78 -31.02 -7.08
CA ALA A 199 -9.51 -30.37 -7.42
C ALA A 199 -9.27 -29.10 -6.57
N LEU A 200 -10.35 -28.38 -6.21
CA LEU A 200 -10.26 -27.23 -5.32
C LEU A 200 -9.87 -27.68 -3.90
N GLU A 201 -10.46 -28.76 -3.40
CA GLU A 201 -10.15 -29.32 -2.07
C GLU A 201 -8.72 -29.85 -1.99
N GLU A 202 -8.28 -30.64 -2.97
CA GLU A 202 -6.89 -31.11 -3.04
C GLU A 202 -5.90 -29.93 -3.07
N ALA A 203 -6.20 -28.87 -3.83
CA ALA A 203 -5.37 -27.67 -3.86
C ALA A 203 -5.35 -26.89 -2.53
N LYS A 204 -6.43 -26.97 -1.73
CA LYS A 204 -6.47 -26.40 -0.37
C LYS A 204 -5.62 -27.20 0.60
N GLU A 205 -5.79 -28.52 0.61
CA GLU A 205 -5.02 -29.44 1.45
C GLU A 205 -3.53 -29.30 1.17
N ALA A 206 -3.12 -29.34 -0.11
CA ALA A 206 -1.73 -29.13 -0.51
C ALA A 206 -1.18 -27.77 -0.04
N ARG A 207 -2.00 -26.70 -0.01
CA ARG A 207 -1.58 -25.39 0.53
C ARG A 207 -1.44 -25.40 2.04
N GLU A 208 -2.30 -26.13 2.75
CA GLU A 208 -2.24 -26.27 4.20
C GLU A 208 -1.01 -27.07 4.63
N GLU A 209 -0.78 -28.23 4.02
CA GLU A 209 0.42 -29.04 4.22
C GLU A 209 1.69 -28.23 3.95
N ASN A 210 1.74 -27.49 2.84
CA ASN A 210 2.89 -26.63 2.53
C ASN A 210 3.09 -25.54 3.59
N ARG A 211 2.02 -24.97 4.15
CA ARG A 211 2.12 -24.00 5.25
C ARG A 211 2.67 -24.65 6.51
N GLU A 212 2.24 -25.87 6.84
CA GLU A 212 2.74 -26.62 7.99
C GLU A 212 4.21 -26.99 7.83
N VAL A 213 4.61 -27.51 6.67
CA VAL A 213 6.00 -27.79 6.34
C VAL A 213 6.85 -26.52 6.44
N GLN A 214 6.35 -25.39 5.95
CA GLN A 214 7.06 -24.10 6.08
C GLN A 214 7.16 -23.63 7.53
N LYS A 215 6.11 -23.79 8.34
CA LYS A 215 6.14 -23.49 9.78
C LYS A 215 7.17 -24.36 10.48
N GLN A 216 7.20 -25.66 10.19
CA GLN A 216 8.17 -26.58 10.76
C GLN A 216 9.61 -26.25 10.34
N LYS A 217 9.84 -25.93 9.06
CA LYS A 217 11.15 -25.49 8.57
C LYS A 217 11.60 -24.20 9.25
N ARG A 218 10.70 -23.22 9.42
CA ARG A 218 10.99 -21.96 10.15
C ARG A 218 11.34 -22.22 11.60
N PHE A 219 10.61 -23.12 12.27
CA PHE A 219 10.89 -23.52 13.65
C PHE A 219 12.26 -24.21 13.77
N ASN A 220 12.52 -25.21 12.93
CA ASN A 220 13.81 -25.92 12.90
C ASN A 220 14.98 -24.97 12.61
N LYS A 221 14.80 -23.98 11.73
CA LYS A 221 15.79 -22.94 11.46
C LYS A 221 16.09 -22.11 12.72
N LYS A 222 15.05 -21.65 13.43
CA LYS A 222 15.21 -20.90 14.70
C LYS A 222 15.93 -21.74 15.77
N VAL A 223 15.61 -23.03 15.89
CA VAL A 223 16.29 -23.93 16.83
C VAL A 223 17.76 -24.12 16.46
N LYS A 224 18.07 -24.27 15.16
CA LYS A 224 19.46 -24.37 14.68
C LYS A 224 20.24 -23.09 14.97
N GLU A 225 19.66 -21.93 14.70
CA GLU A 225 20.26 -20.63 15.01
C GLU A 225 20.53 -20.46 16.50
N LEU A 226 19.56 -20.83 17.35
CA LEU A 226 19.71 -20.83 18.80
C LEU A 226 20.87 -21.74 19.26
N ARG A 227 20.94 -22.97 18.74
CA ARG A 227 22.04 -23.90 19.04
C ARG A 227 23.40 -23.34 18.59
N CYS A 228 23.46 -22.71 17.43
CA CYS A 228 24.68 -22.05 16.95
C CYS A 228 25.08 -20.87 17.85
N ALA A 229 24.12 -20.07 18.32
CA ALA A 229 24.39 -18.96 19.23
C ALA A 229 24.96 -19.44 20.57
N VAL A 230 24.32 -20.45 21.19
CA VAL A 230 24.81 -21.07 22.44
C VAL A 230 26.20 -21.68 22.26
N ARG A 231 26.44 -22.38 21.14
CA ARG A 231 27.76 -22.96 20.85
C ARG A 231 28.83 -21.87 20.70
N ARG A 232 28.51 -20.76 20.04
CA ARG A 232 29.44 -19.63 19.88
C ARG A 232 29.74 -18.94 21.20
N SER A 233 28.75 -18.79 22.08
CA SER A 233 28.97 -18.16 23.40
C SER A 233 29.80 -19.04 24.34
N MET A 234 29.68 -20.37 24.23
CA MET A 234 30.49 -21.31 25.03
C MET A 234 31.88 -21.57 24.42
N TRP A 235 32.08 -21.31 23.12
CA TRP A 235 33.34 -21.54 22.43
C TRP A 235 34.23 -20.29 22.46
N THR A 236 35.11 -20.21 23.44
CA THR A 236 36.23 -19.27 23.43
C THR A 236 37.39 -19.90 22.65
N LYS A 237 37.84 -19.25 21.57
CA LYS A 237 39.12 -19.62 20.95
C LYS A 237 40.21 -19.29 21.97
N GLY A 238 40.93 -20.30 22.43
CA GLY A 238 42.18 -20.12 23.17
C GLY A 238 43.21 -19.45 22.28
N THR A 239 43.14 -18.13 22.17
CA THR A 239 44.16 -17.28 21.53
C THR A 239 45.26 -16.98 22.54
N SER A 240 45.73 -18.02 23.22
CA SER A 240 47.07 -17.96 23.80
C SER A 240 48.01 -18.11 22.61
N ALA A 241 48.33 -16.98 21.97
CA ALA A 241 49.39 -16.97 20.98
C ALA A 241 50.66 -17.43 21.70
N HIS A 242 51.26 -18.51 21.21
CA HIS A 242 52.51 -18.98 21.75
C HIS A 242 53.57 -17.88 21.58
N GLN A 243 54.08 -17.35 22.69
CA GLN A 243 55.14 -16.35 22.65
C GLN A 243 56.45 -17.08 22.35
N HIS A 244 57.00 -16.85 21.17
CA HIS A 244 58.23 -17.51 20.72
C HIS A 244 59.44 -16.94 21.46
N GLU A 245 60.08 -17.76 22.28
CA GLU A 245 61.42 -17.48 22.79
C GLU A 245 62.45 -18.14 21.86
N TYR A 246 63.21 -17.32 21.14
CA TYR A 246 64.24 -17.77 20.20
C TYR A 246 65.56 -18.03 20.92
N GLY A 247 66.18 -19.17 20.63
CA GLY A 247 67.49 -19.57 21.14
C GLY A 247 68.67 -18.84 20.48
N PRO A 248 69.91 -19.29 20.73
CA PRO A 248 71.13 -18.68 20.17
C PRO A 248 71.11 -18.67 18.62
N GLU A 249 71.71 -17.63 18.04
CA GLU A 249 71.76 -17.40 16.59
C GLU A 249 72.82 -18.33 15.96
N GLU A 250 72.45 -19.11 14.96
CA GLU A 250 73.37 -19.91 14.15
C GLU A 250 73.62 -19.18 12.83
N GLN A 251 74.89 -18.91 12.51
CA GLN A 251 75.30 -18.33 11.24
C GLN A 251 75.40 -19.47 10.21
N VAL A 252 74.59 -19.40 9.15
CA VAL A 252 74.48 -20.49 8.16
C VAL A 252 75.43 -20.25 6.98
N ASP A 253 75.57 -19.00 6.52
CA ASP A 253 76.47 -18.62 5.44
C ASP A 253 77.19 -17.30 5.78
N GLU A 254 78.54 -17.32 5.79
CA GLU A 254 79.40 -16.16 6.10
C GLU A 254 79.56 -15.19 4.92
N GLU A 255 79.28 -15.61 3.69
CA GLU A 255 79.43 -14.77 2.47
C GLU A 255 78.19 -13.89 2.20
N GLU A 256 77.03 -14.25 2.75
CA GLU A 256 75.73 -13.58 2.54
C GLU A 256 75.11 -13.02 3.85
N ASP A 257 75.84 -13.01 4.98
CA ASP A 257 75.41 -12.51 6.29
C ASP A 257 74.03 -13.06 6.77
N LEU A 258 73.77 -14.35 6.49
CA LEU A 258 72.52 -15.05 6.83
C LEU A 258 72.57 -15.74 8.20
N TYR A 259 71.67 -15.34 9.09
CA TYR A 259 71.52 -15.89 10.45
C TYR A 259 70.18 -16.61 10.62
N ARG A 260 70.18 -17.74 11.33
CA ARG A 260 68.97 -18.53 11.68
C ARG A 260 68.79 -18.60 13.18
N LYS A 261 67.56 -18.38 13.66
CA LYS A 261 67.15 -18.59 15.05
C LYS A 261 66.00 -19.59 15.12
N VAL A 262 66.11 -20.57 16.02
CA VAL A 262 65.06 -21.56 16.28
C VAL A 262 64.40 -21.27 17.62
N CYS A 263 63.07 -21.32 17.66
CA CYS A 263 62.29 -21.18 18.88
C CYS A 263 62.38 -22.45 19.73
N ASN A 264 62.76 -22.32 21.00
CA ASN A 264 63.03 -23.46 21.90
C ASN A 264 61.79 -24.31 22.23
N THR A 265 60.61 -23.72 22.11
CA THR A 265 59.35 -24.30 22.58
C THR A 265 58.47 -24.86 21.47
N CYS A 266 58.67 -24.44 20.21
CA CYS A 266 57.85 -24.90 19.09
C CYS A 266 58.63 -25.23 17.81
N GLY A 267 59.96 -25.07 17.81
CA GLY A 267 60.80 -25.36 16.64
C GLY A 267 60.58 -24.42 15.45
N HIS A 268 59.99 -23.25 15.66
CA HIS A 268 59.82 -22.26 14.59
C HIS A 268 61.16 -21.61 14.24
N GLU A 269 61.46 -21.52 12.95
CA GLU A 269 62.74 -21.02 12.45
C GLU A 269 62.57 -19.64 11.83
N LEU A 270 63.39 -18.68 12.24
CA LEU A 270 63.49 -17.36 11.63
C LEU A 270 64.87 -17.21 11.01
N THR A 271 64.91 -17.05 9.68
CA THR A 271 66.10 -16.64 8.95
C THR A 271 66.06 -15.13 8.71
N TYR A 272 67.15 -14.42 8.97
CA TYR A 272 67.29 -12.99 8.70
C TYR A 272 68.71 -12.64 8.31
N GLU A 273 68.85 -11.59 7.52
CA GLU A 273 70.11 -11.01 7.09
C GLU A 273 70.47 -9.84 8.02
N LYS A 274 71.74 -9.70 8.40
CA LYS A 274 72.20 -8.65 9.33
C LYS A 274 73.05 -7.64 8.57
N MET A 275 72.46 -6.49 8.20
CA MET A 275 73.18 -5.33 7.66
C MET A 275 74.07 -4.64 8.69
#